data_AF-A0A7X1M6B7-F1
#
_entry.id   AF-A0A7X1M6B7-F1
#
_cell.length_a   1.000
_cell.length_b   1.000
_cell.length_c   1.000
_cell.angle_alpha   90.00
_cell.angle_beta   90.00
_cell.angle_gamma   90.00
#
_symmetry.space_group_name_H-M   'P 1'
#
loop_
_entity.id
_entity.type
_entity.pdbx_description
1 polymer ?
#
loop_
_entity_poly.entity_id
_entity_poly.type
_entity_poly.pdbx_seq_one_letter_code
_entity_poly.pdbx_strand_id
1 'polypeptide(L)'
;MIVAWWMKVEDARIPEVAPAVAFGEPVKVGRAVFIPQKLSVVQGKEQGKRKLVLTGLIENITGTTQTAVFGFPEKLPELSSGDTVFPAPKVTLVRDNYPLIQLQPRIRETVTVVWDVAPDWREGEVSIKFSAQQFKLNDNLYSKASWLLFYPTGTLKAWPEQDT
;
A
#
# COMPACT_ATOMS: atom_id res chain seq x y z
N MET A 1 4.66 0.47 -41.51
CA MET A 1 3.80 0.02 -40.39
C MET A 1 4.66 -0.66 -39.33
N ILE A 2 5.32 0.10 -38.44
CA ILE A 2 6.19 -0.46 -37.37
C ILE A 2 5.79 0.10 -35.98
N VAL A 3 4.69 0.86 -35.90
CA VAL A 3 4.26 1.54 -34.66
C VAL A 3 3.41 0.63 -33.76
N ALA A 4 2.70 -0.34 -34.32
CA ALA A 4 1.75 -1.18 -33.58
C ALA A 4 2.39 -2.22 -32.64
N TRP A 5 3.68 -2.53 -32.80
CA TRP A 5 4.36 -3.57 -32.01
C TRP A 5 4.95 -3.06 -30.69
N TRP A 6 5.18 -1.76 -30.53
CA TRP A 6 5.74 -1.20 -29.29
C TRP A 6 4.67 -0.98 -28.20
N MET A 7 3.44 -0.63 -28.57
CA MET A 7 2.34 -0.48 -27.60
C MET A 7 1.96 -1.80 -26.92
N LYS A 8 2.17 -2.94 -27.59
CA LYS A 8 1.76 -4.26 -27.08
C LYS A 8 2.66 -4.82 -25.97
N VAL A 9 3.86 -4.26 -25.78
CA VAL A 9 4.84 -4.77 -24.80
C VAL A 9 4.72 -4.06 -23.44
N GLU A 10 4.23 -2.82 -23.41
CA GLU A 10 4.00 -2.08 -22.15
C GLU A 10 2.76 -2.60 -21.38
N ASP A 11 1.70 -2.97 -22.10
CA ASP A 11 0.47 -3.55 -21.51
C ASP A 11 0.69 -4.94 -20.91
N ALA A 12 1.66 -5.71 -21.42
CA ALA A 12 1.89 -7.10 -20.99
C ALA A 12 2.54 -7.24 -19.60
N ARG A 13 2.96 -6.14 -18.96
CA ARG A 13 3.64 -6.16 -17.64
C ARG A 13 2.75 -5.81 -16.46
N ILE A 14 1.50 -5.41 -16.70
CA ILE A 14 0.57 -5.07 -15.63
C ILE A 14 -0.39 -6.25 -15.49
N PRO A 15 -0.23 -7.10 -14.48
CA PRO A 15 -1.15 -8.20 -14.28
C PRO A 15 -2.53 -7.62 -13.94
N GLU A 16 -3.55 -8.06 -14.69
CA GLU A 16 -4.95 -7.69 -14.46
C GLU A 16 -5.43 -8.14 -13.07
N VAL A 17 -4.80 -9.20 -12.54
CA VAL A 17 -5.00 -9.73 -11.19
C VAL A 17 -3.76 -9.45 -10.36
N ALA A 18 -3.93 -8.75 -9.23
CA ALA A 18 -2.85 -8.53 -8.27
C ALA A 18 -2.24 -9.87 -7.81
N PRO A 19 -0.90 -10.03 -7.79
CA PRO A 19 -0.29 -11.25 -7.27
C PRO A 19 -0.61 -11.43 -5.77
N ALA A 20 -0.69 -12.67 -5.32
CA ALA A 20 -0.81 -12.96 -3.89
C ALA A 20 0.48 -12.56 -3.17
N VAL A 21 0.34 -11.97 -1.99
CA VAL A 21 1.44 -11.54 -1.11
C VAL A 21 1.29 -12.25 0.24
N ALA A 22 2.38 -12.77 0.79
CA ALA A 22 2.44 -13.27 2.16
C ALA A 22 3.12 -12.26 3.11
N PHE A 23 2.92 -12.44 4.42
CA PHE A 23 3.70 -11.72 5.42
C PHE A 23 5.20 -12.01 5.25
N GLY A 24 6.03 -10.98 5.40
CA GLY A 24 7.48 -11.04 5.18
C GLY A 24 7.91 -10.83 3.73
N GLU A 25 6.98 -10.86 2.76
CA GLU A 25 7.32 -10.66 1.35
C GLU A 25 7.29 -9.17 0.95
N PRO A 26 8.28 -8.69 0.18
CA PRO A 26 8.32 -7.30 -0.25
C PRO A 26 7.28 -7.01 -1.34
N VAL A 27 6.46 -5.99 -1.10
CA VAL A 27 5.49 -5.43 -2.05
C VAL A 27 5.99 -4.10 -2.57
N LYS A 28 6.07 -3.95 -3.89
CA LYS A 28 6.40 -2.67 -4.52
C LYS A 28 5.19 -1.74 -4.45
N VAL A 29 5.38 -0.54 -3.91
CA VAL A 29 4.33 0.49 -3.77
C VAL A 29 4.77 1.79 -4.46
N GLY A 30 5.31 1.63 -5.67
CA GLY A 30 5.85 2.71 -6.49
C GLY A 30 7.35 2.92 -6.25
N ARG A 31 7.70 4.06 -5.66
CA ARG A 31 9.08 4.45 -5.31
C ARG A 31 9.53 3.94 -3.94
N ALA A 32 8.67 3.21 -3.25
CA ALA A 32 8.95 2.53 -2.00
C ALA A 32 8.64 1.03 -2.08
N VAL A 33 9.24 0.28 -1.16
CA VAL A 33 8.95 -1.14 -0.92
C VAL A 33 8.38 -1.26 0.48
N PHE A 34 7.24 -1.94 0.60
CA PHE A 34 6.57 -2.24 1.86
C PHE A 34 6.63 -3.74 2.13
N ILE A 35 6.97 -4.12 3.36
CA ILE A 35 7.04 -5.51 3.81
C ILE A 35 6.00 -5.66 4.95
N PRO A 36 4.81 -6.24 4.69
CA PRO A 36 3.83 -6.51 5.73
C PRO A 36 4.38 -7.57 6.69
N GLN A 37 4.20 -7.37 7.99
CA GLN A 37 4.73 -8.29 9.00
C GLN A 37 3.65 -8.93 9.86
N LYS A 38 2.67 -8.14 10.32
CA LYS A 38 1.62 -8.61 11.22
C LYS A 38 0.34 -7.83 10.98
N LEU A 39 -0.80 -8.49 11.09
CA LEU A 39 -2.11 -7.86 11.10
C LEU A 39 -2.82 -8.19 12.41
N SER A 40 -3.17 -7.17 13.19
CA SER A 40 -3.87 -7.32 14.48
C SER A 40 -5.19 -6.57 14.53
N VAL A 41 -6.13 -7.06 15.33
CA VAL A 41 -7.27 -6.30 15.85
C VAL A 41 -6.90 -5.73 17.21
N VAL A 42 -7.02 -4.41 17.36
CA VAL A 42 -6.77 -3.71 18.64
C VAL A 42 -8.01 -2.95 19.09
N GLN A 43 -8.16 -2.81 20.39
CA GLN A 43 -9.15 -1.88 20.95
C GLN A 43 -8.68 -0.43 20.75
N GLY A 44 -9.56 0.40 20.23
CA GLY A 44 -9.36 1.83 20.11
C GLY A 44 -9.44 2.51 21.48
N LYS A 45 -8.96 3.77 21.54
CA LYS A 45 -9.00 4.58 22.77
C LYS A 45 -10.43 4.91 23.23
N GLU A 46 -11.40 4.87 22.34
CA GLU A 46 -12.82 5.07 22.64
C GLU A 46 -13.51 3.71 22.81
N GLN A 47 -14.35 3.60 23.84
CA GLN A 47 -15.06 2.35 24.15
C GLN A 47 -15.85 1.85 22.94
N GLY A 48 -15.66 0.58 22.59
CA GLY A 48 -16.37 -0.10 21.50
C GLY A 48 -15.82 0.15 20.10
N LYS A 49 -14.82 1.03 19.92
CA LYS A 49 -14.14 1.19 18.62
C LYS A 49 -13.01 0.18 18.51
N ARG A 50 -13.07 -0.71 17.53
CA ARG A 50 -11.96 -1.60 17.16
C ARG A 50 -11.18 -1.01 15.99
N LYS A 51 -9.91 -1.38 15.88
CA LYS A 51 -9.05 -1.00 14.77
C LYS A 51 -8.33 -2.21 14.22
N LEU A 52 -8.18 -2.24 12.89
CA LEU A 52 -7.27 -3.17 12.23
C LEU A 52 -5.94 -2.47 12.01
N VAL A 53 -4.86 -3.12 12.43
CA VAL A 53 -3.51 -2.57 12.42
C VAL A 53 -2.62 -3.52 11.65
N LEU A 54 -2.17 -3.09 10.47
CA LEU A 54 -1.11 -3.76 9.72
C LEU A 54 0.22 -3.12 10.06
N THR A 55 1.08 -3.87 10.73
CA THR A 55 2.46 -3.48 11.00
C THR A 55 3.36 -3.97 9.87
N GLY A 56 4.31 -3.14 9.45
CA GLY A 56 5.30 -3.52 8.46
C GLY A 56 6.48 -2.57 8.38
N LEU A 57 7.41 -2.90 7.49
CA LEU A 57 8.57 -2.09 7.19
C LEU A 57 8.36 -1.38 5.85
N ILE A 58 8.70 -0.10 5.77
CA ILE A 58 8.66 0.64 4.51
C ILE A 58 10.00 1.33 4.25
N GLU A 59 10.44 1.31 3.00
CA GLU A 59 11.70 1.93 2.59
C GLU A 59 11.54 2.63 1.25
N ASN A 60 11.95 3.89 1.16
CA ASN A 60 12.07 4.60 -0.11
C ASN A 60 13.34 4.15 -0.84
N ILE A 61 13.16 3.55 -2.01
CA ILE A 61 14.25 2.97 -2.80
C ILE A 61 14.86 3.97 -3.80
N THR A 62 14.55 5.25 -3.67
CA THR A 62 15.11 6.32 -4.51
C THR A 62 16.17 7.13 -3.76
N GLY A 63 16.86 8.03 -4.47
CA GLY A 63 17.84 8.95 -3.89
C GLY A 63 17.24 10.28 -3.40
N THR A 64 15.92 10.43 -3.44
CA THR A 64 15.21 11.69 -3.15
C THR A 64 14.07 11.48 -2.17
N THR A 65 13.82 12.43 -1.28
CA THR A 65 12.69 12.38 -0.35
C THR A 65 11.38 12.25 -1.14
N GLN A 66 10.54 11.33 -0.71
CA GLN A 66 9.24 11.09 -1.31
C GLN A 66 8.16 11.64 -0.40
N THR A 67 7.39 12.60 -0.90
CA THR A 67 6.11 12.98 -0.31
C THR A 67 5.05 11.97 -0.73
N ALA A 68 4.12 11.66 0.16
CA ALA A 68 3.11 10.60 0.02
C ALA A 68 3.70 9.18 0.06
N VAL A 69 3.30 8.38 1.05
CA VAL A 69 4.01 7.16 1.46
C VAL A 69 3.83 6.03 0.44
N PHE A 70 2.64 5.91 -0.14
CA PHE A 70 2.27 4.86 -1.10
C PHE A 70 2.17 5.36 -2.57
N GLY A 71 2.91 6.42 -2.90
CA GLY A 71 2.96 7.02 -4.24
C GLY A 71 2.23 8.36 -4.31
N PHE A 72 2.45 9.12 -5.39
CA PHE A 72 1.88 10.47 -5.53
C PHE A 72 0.99 10.57 -6.78
N PRO A 73 -0.29 10.96 -6.66
CA PRO A 73 -1.03 11.31 -5.44
C PRO A 73 -1.18 10.10 -4.50
N GLU A 74 -1.37 10.34 -3.19
CA GLU A 74 -1.43 9.27 -2.20
C GLU A 74 -2.48 8.22 -2.56
N LYS A 75 -2.05 6.95 -2.65
CA LYS A 75 -2.95 5.81 -2.80
C LYS A 75 -2.64 4.76 -1.75
N LEU A 76 -3.31 4.91 -0.61
CA LEU A 76 -3.15 4.02 0.54
C LEU A 76 -3.66 2.60 0.23
N PRO A 77 -3.18 1.59 0.98
CA PRO A 77 -3.69 0.23 0.84
C PRO A 77 -5.19 0.15 1.14
N GLU A 78 -5.92 -0.56 0.30
CA GLU A 78 -7.37 -0.74 0.41
C GLU A 78 -7.68 -2.03 1.16
N LEU A 79 -8.53 -1.95 2.18
CA LEU A 79 -8.95 -3.10 3.00
C LEU A 79 -10.40 -3.46 2.67
N SER A 80 -10.66 -4.74 2.50
CA SER A 80 -12.01 -5.30 2.33
C SER A 80 -12.19 -6.62 3.09
N SER A 81 -13.41 -6.90 3.52
CA SER A 81 -13.80 -8.14 4.20
C SER A 81 -15.19 -8.55 3.72
N GLY A 82 -15.28 -9.59 2.89
CA GLY A 82 -16.53 -9.90 2.17
C GLY A 82 -16.98 -8.68 1.34
N ASP A 83 -18.24 -8.28 1.51
CA ASP A 83 -18.82 -7.09 0.84
C ASP A 83 -18.56 -5.77 1.60
N THR A 84 -17.89 -5.82 2.76
CA THR A 84 -17.57 -4.63 3.55
C THR A 84 -16.30 -3.96 3.04
N VAL A 85 -16.40 -2.67 2.73
CA VAL A 85 -15.27 -1.79 2.40
C VAL A 85 -14.96 -0.91 3.60
N PHE A 86 -13.68 -0.77 3.92
CA PHE A 86 -13.20 0.02 5.05
C PHE A 86 -12.82 1.44 4.61
N PRO A 87 -12.86 2.43 5.53
CA PRO A 87 -12.37 3.78 5.24
C PRO A 87 -10.86 3.76 4.91
N ALA A 88 -10.36 4.82 4.30
CA ALA A 88 -8.92 4.96 4.06
C ALA A 88 -8.13 4.90 5.37
N PRO A 89 -6.99 4.18 5.41
CA PRO A 89 -6.24 4.02 6.64
C PRO A 89 -5.46 5.27 7.04
N LYS A 90 -4.91 5.26 8.24
CA LYS A 90 -3.88 6.21 8.69
C LYS A 90 -2.54 5.48 8.74
N VAL A 91 -1.48 6.13 8.28
CA VAL A 91 -0.12 5.59 8.34
C VAL A 91 0.66 6.35 9.41
N THR A 92 1.15 5.63 10.40
CA THR A 92 1.93 6.20 11.50
C THR A 92 3.24 5.45 11.71
N LEU A 93 4.24 6.13 12.28
CA LEU A 93 5.47 5.51 12.73
C LEU A 93 5.22 4.71 14.02
N VAL A 94 5.79 3.51 14.14
CA VAL A 94 5.67 2.71 15.36
C VAL A 94 6.34 3.37 16.56
N ARG A 95 7.47 4.06 16.35
CA ARG A 95 8.28 4.66 17.42
C ARG A 95 7.52 5.67 18.29
N ASP A 96 6.76 6.55 17.66
CA ASP A 96 6.16 7.73 18.29
C ASP A 96 4.68 7.93 17.91
N ASN A 97 4.10 7.01 17.13
CA ASN A 97 2.75 7.06 16.60
C ASN A 97 2.45 8.35 15.81
N TYR A 98 3.49 9.01 15.29
CA TYR A 98 3.33 10.23 14.52
C TYR A 98 2.91 9.90 13.08
N PRO A 99 2.01 10.70 12.45
CA PRO A 99 1.63 10.51 11.06
C PRO A 99 2.84 10.55 10.13
N LEU A 100 2.99 9.51 9.30
CA LEU A 100 4.05 9.46 8.31
C LEU A 100 3.57 10.08 7.01
N ILE A 101 4.12 11.25 6.67
CA ILE A 101 3.75 12.03 5.48
C ILE A 101 4.81 12.00 4.36
N GLN A 102 6.02 11.58 4.70
CA GLN A 102 7.16 11.54 3.78
C GLN A 102 8.12 10.39 4.13
N LEU A 103 8.82 9.88 3.12
CA LEU A 103 9.86 8.87 3.27
C LEU A 103 11.22 9.43 2.86
N GLN A 104 12.19 9.35 3.77
CA GLN A 104 13.57 9.72 3.48
C GLN A 104 14.26 8.68 2.59
N PRO A 105 15.21 9.09 1.72
CA PRO A 105 15.92 8.18 0.83
C PRO A 105 16.63 7.07 1.60
N ARG A 106 16.39 5.80 1.24
CA ARG A 106 17.11 4.62 1.76
C ARG A 106 17.05 4.44 3.28
N ILE A 107 16.12 5.12 3.96
CA ILE A 107 15.83 4.91 5.37
C ILE A 107 14.62 4.00 5.47
N ARG A 108 14.78 2.91 6.23
CA ARG A 108 13.71 1.98 6.53
C ARG A 108 13.00 2.43 7.80
N GLU A 109 11.68 2.55 7.71
CA GLU A 109 10.80 2.93 8.81
C GLU A 109 9.91 1.75 9.19
N THR A 110 9.65 1.58 10.48
CA THR A 110 8.62 0.64 10.95
C THR A 110 7.31 1.41 11.11
N VAL A 111 6.28 0.97 10.42
CA VAL A 111 5.00 1.69 10.29
C VAL A 111 3.82 0.82 10.66
N THR A 112 2.75 1.50 11.07
CA THR A 112 1.42 0.92 11.23
C THR A 112 0.46 1.57 10.24
N VAL A 113 -0.25 0.74 9.50
CA VAL A 113 -1.38 1.12 8.64
C VAL A 113 -2.65 0.75 9.39
N VAL A 114 -3.45 1.75 9.75
CA VAL A 114 -4.54 1.61 10.72
C VAL A 114 -5.88 1.94 10.08
N TRP A 115 -6.79 0.97 10.08
CA TRP A 115 -8.17 1.14 9.65
C TRP A 115 -9.10 1.23 10.87
N ASP A 116 -10.00 2.20 10.86
CA ASP A 116 -11.12 2.23 11.80
C ASP A 116 -12.17 1.19 11.35
N VAL A 117 -12.65 0.37 12.28
CA VAL A 117 -13.55 -0.75 12.01
C VAL A 117 -14.95 -0.42 12.52
N ALA A 118 -15.97 -0.76 11.73
CA ALA A 118 -17.35 -0.56 12.13
C ALA A 118 -17.71 -1.45 13.34
N PRO A 119 -18.52 -0.99 14.31
CA PRO A 119 -18.82 -1.76 15.53
C PRO A 119 -19.45 -3.13 15.27
N ASP A 120 -20.23 -3.23 14.20
CA ASP A 120 -20.96 -4.41 13.75
C ASP A 120 -20.13 -5.39 12.91
N TRP A 121 -18.93 -5.00 12.48
CA TRP A 121 -18.05 -5.89 11.74
C TRP A 121 -17.62 -7.08 12.61
N ARG A 122 -17.72 -8.29 12.05
CA ARG A 122 -17.26 -9.52 12.71
C ARG A 122 -15.90 -9.90 12.16
N GLU A 123 -15.04 -10.40 13.05
CA GLU A 123 -13.71 -10.87 12.69
C GLU A 123 -13.82 -12.01 11.67
N GLY A 124 -13.00 -11.92 10.62
CA GLY A 124 -12.97 -12.85 9.51
C GLY A 124 -11.75 -12.61 8.63
N GLU A 125 -11.63 -13.37 7.54
CA GLU A 125 -10.59 -13.15 6.55
C GLU A 125 -10.75 -11.76 5.93
N VAL A 126 -9.65 -11.01 5.88
CA VAL A 126 -9.58 -9.72 5.21
C VAL A 126 -8.61 -9.76 4.04
N SER A 127 -8.84 -8.88 3.07
CA SER A 127 -8.02 -8.70 1.89
C SER A 127 -7.49 -7.27 1.85
N ILE A 128 -6.17 -7.12 1.77
CA ILE A 128 -5.48 -5.83 1.66
C ILE A 128 -4.85 -5.74 0.28
N LYS A 129 -5.31 -4.77 -0.51
CA LYS A 129 -4.80 -4.51 -1.86
C LYS A 129 -3.77 -3.39 -1.82
N PHE A 130 -2.61 -3.67 -2.41
CA PHE A 130 -1.54 -2.71 -2.62
C PHE A 130 -1.52 -2.27 -4.08
N SER A 131 -1.21 -1.00 -4.29
CA SER A 131 -1.04 -0.42 -5.62
C SER A 131 0.31 0.28 -5.72
N ALA A 132 0.81 0.41 -6.93
CA ALA A 132 1.96 1.25 -7.24
C ALA A 132 1.63 2.25 -8.32
N GLN A 133 2.26 3.41 -8.22
CA GLN A 133 2.24 4.41 -9.28
C GLN A 133 2.95 3.87 -10.53
N GLN A 134 2.29 3.97 -11.68
CA GLN A 134 2.89 3.66 -12.97
C GLN A 134 3.80 4.81 -13.41
N PHE A 135 5.02 4.47 -13.83
CA PHE A 135 5.93 5.41 -14.47
C PHE A 135 6.17 4.92 -15.90
N LYS A 136 5.97 5.79 -16.89
CA LYS A 136 6.50 5.51 -18.23
C LYS A 136 7.97 5.83 -18.27
N LEU A 137 8.70 4.98 -18.98
CA LEU A 137 10.05 5.29 -19.41
C LEU A 137 9.96 6.46 -20.40
N ASN A 138 10.71 7.52 -20.15
CA ASN A 138 10.69 8.74 -20.94
C ASN A 138 10.91 8.48 -22.44
N ASP A 139 10.02 9.01 -23.28
CA ASP A 139 10.31 9.39 -24.67
C ASP A 139 10.49 10.92 -24.67
N ASN A 140 11.73 11.40 -24.77
CA ASN A 140 12.11 12.77 -24.40
C ASN A 140 12.38 13.65 -25.63
N LEU A 141 11.39 14.43 -26.06
CA LEU A 141 11.64 15.74 -26.68
C LEU A 141 11.20 16.92 -25.78
N TYR A 142 10.29 16.69 -24.81
CA TYR A 142 9.72 17.77 -23.99
C TYR A 142 9.61 17.50 -22.48
N SER A 143 10.25 16.43 -21.97
CA SER A 143 10.52 16.21 -20.52
C SER A 143 9.37 16.51 -19.56
N LYS A 144 8.13 16.13 -19.90
CA LYS A 144 7.00 16.14 -18.97
C LYS A 144 6.52 14.71 -18.77
N ALA A 145 6.96 14.07 -17.70
CA ALA A 145 6.42 12.80 -17.26
C ALA A 145 4.98 13.02 -16.77
N SER A 146 3.97 12.57 -17.51
CA SER A 146 2.57 12.60 -17.06
C SER A 146 2.03 11.18 -16.88
N TRP A 147 1.99 10.67 -15.65
CA TRP A 147 1.39 9.36 -15.32
C TRP A 147 0.74 9.42 -13.92
N LEU A 148 -0.60 9.43 -13.86
CA LEU A 148 -1.40 9.38 -12.63
C LEU A 148 -2.11 8.03 -12.44
N LEU A 149 -1.77 7.01 -13.23
CA LEU A 149 -2.42 5.70 -13.13
C LEU A 149 -1.71 4.83 -12.10
N PHE A 150 -2.52 4.11 -11.33
CA PHE A 150 -2.07 3.12 -10.36
C PHE A 150 -2.42 1.74 -10.87
N TYR A 151 -1.49 0.80 -10.70
CA TYR A 151 -1.73 -0.61 -10.99
C TYR A 151 -1.63 -1.43 -9.70
N PRO A 152 -2.39 -2.52 -9.58
CA PRO A 152 -2.31 -3.39 -8.41
C PRO A 152 -0.97 -4.12 -8.39
N THR A 153 -0.31 -4.15 -7.22
CA THR A 153 1.00 -4.80 -7.04
C THR A 153 0.99 -5.98 -6.11
N GLY A 154 -0.08 -6.15 -5.33
CA GLY A 154 -0.20 -7.27 -4.42
C GLY A 154 -1.54 -7.30 -3.72
N THR A 155 -1.99 -8.50 -3.38
CA THR A 155 -3.10 -8.72 -2.44
C THR A 155 -2.64 -9.63 -1.32
N LEU A 156 -2.70 -9.12 -0.08
CA LEU A 156 -2.48 -9.88 1.13
C LEU A 156 -3.84 -10.32 1.69
N LYS A 157 -4.06 -11.63 1.80
CA LYS A 157 -5.21 -12.19 2.51
C LYS A 157 -4.76 -12.74 3.85
N ALA A 158 -5.45 -12.37 4.92
CA ALA A 158 -5.06 -12.78 6.26
C ALA A 158 -6.25 -12.82 7.22
N TRP A 159 -6.12 -13.64 8.25
CA TRP A 159 -6.93 -13.58 9.45
C TRP A 159 -6.23 -12.66 10.46
N PRO A 160 -6.86 -11.55 10.89
CA PRO A 160 -6.30 -10.68 11.91
C PRO A 160 -6.09 -11.42 13.23
N GLU A 161 -4.93 -11.24 13.86
CA GLU A 161 -4.64 -11.75 15.20
C GLU A 161 -5.29 -10.87 16.27
N GLN A 162 -5.69 -11.44 17.40
CA GLN A 162 -6.08 -10.63 18.56
C GLN A 162 -4.83 -10.15 19.29
N ASP A 163 -4.68 -8.83 19.40
CA ASP A 163 -3.65 -8.24 20.26
C ASP A 163 -4.12 -8.39 21.71
N THR A 164 -3.59 -9.41 22.39
CA THR A 164 -3.89 -9.71 23.81
C THR A 164 -3.11 -8.79 24.73
#